data_AF-A0A4Q6CJD9-F1
#
_entry.id   AF-A0A4Q6CJD9-F1
#
_cell.length_a   1.000
_cell.length_b   1.000
_cell.length_c   1.000
_cell.angle_alpha   90.00
_cell.angle_beta   90.00
_cell.angle_gamma   90.00
#
_symmetry.space_group_name_H-M   'P 1'
#
loop_
_entity.id
_entity.type
_entity.pdbx_description
1 polymer ?
#
loop_
_entity_poly.entity_id
_entity_poly.type
_entity_poly.pdbx_seq_one_letter_code
_entity_poly.pdbx_strand_id
1 'polypeptide(L)'
;DPEFRFEIQIRTILQHAWAEIEHDLGYKAGDLASQKIRRRFSRLAGLLEIADQEFVSIREDLDSYVKSVRENAAAVELDAVSVVTILERDEVMAADRWIADLLKVQLSAEPFYPYYLVRMLHAAGLRGVRETLSSLEARTQQIHDSAKCYFEIIDELWGIRFEETTQLPRGYSLVLLSHVLILASEPLALNKVRRLAEMYRTIDQAHGSITPIDIANKFVDKMTIA
;
A
#
# COMPACT_ATOMS: atom_id res chain seq x y z
N ASP A 1 -36.78 -40.66 13.36
CA ASP A 1 -35.79 -40.18 12.37
C ASP A 1 -34.50 -40.96 12.49
N PRO A 2 -33.90 -41.43 11.40
CA PRO A 2 -32.51 -41.87 11.45
C PRO A 2 -31.64 -40.64 11.72
N GLU A 3 -30.82 -40.69 12.79
CA GLU A 3 -29.83 -39.67 13.09
C GLU A 3 -28.81 -39.60 11.94
N PHE A 4 -28.86 -38.51 11.16
CA PHE A 4 -27.84 -38.24 10.16
C PHE A 4 -26.53 -37.87 10.87
N ARG A 5 -25.48 -38.67 10.63
CA ARG A 5 -24.12 -38.40 11.11
C ARG A 5 -23.31 -37.76 10.00
N PHE A 6 -22.56 -36.72 10.33
CA PHE A 6 -21.62 -36.06 9.43
C PHE A 6 -20.30 -35.77 10.15
N GLU A 7 -19.22 -35.62 9.39
CA GLU A 7 -17.88 -35.23 9.88
C GLU A 7 -17.53 -33.84 9.33
N ILE A 8 -17.01 -32.96 10.19
CA ILE A 8 -16.45 -31.67 9.79
C ILE A 8 -14.94 -31.73 10.02
N GLN A 9 -14.17 -31.48 8.98
CA GLN A 9 -12.71 -31.39 9.05
C GLN A 9 -12.27 -29.95 8.78
N ILE A 10 -11.42 -29.40 9.64
CA ILE A 10 -10.79 -28.09 9.47
C ILE A 10 -9.32 -28.34 9.18
N ARG A 11 -8.83 -27.89 8.02
CA ARG A 11 -7.47 -28.12 7.53
C ARG A 11 -6.95 -26.86 6.85
N THR A 12 -5.63 -26.67 6.90
CA THR A 12 -4.96 -25.68 6.03
C THR A 12 -5.04 -26.13 4.57
N ILE A 13 -4.76 -25.22 3.63
CA ILE A 13 -4.67 -25.55 2.21
C ILE A 13 -3.56 -26.60 1.97
N LEU A 14 -2.42 -26.50 2.67
CA LEU A 14 -1.33 -27.46 2.51
C LEU A 14 -1.67 -28.83 3.10
N GLN A 15 -2.35 -28.89 4.25
CA GLN A 15 -2.85 -30.14 4.83
C GLN A 15 -3.88 -30.80 3.91
N HIS A 16 -4.76 -30.02 3.29
CA HIS A 16 -5.72 -30.55 2.32
C HIS A 16 -5.01 -31.10 1.08
N ALA A 17 -4.11 -30.33 0.48
CA ALA A 17 -3.31 -30.77 -0.66
C ALA A 17 -2.48 -32.01 -0.33
N TRP A 18 -1.87 -32.07 0.85
CA TRP A 18 -1.14 -33.26 1.31
C TRP A 18 -2.06 -34.47 1.43
N ALA A 19 -3.23 -34.32 2.05
CA ALA A 19 -4.17 -35.42 2.22
C ALA A 19 -4.66 -35.98 0.88
N GLU A 20 -4.88 -35.12 -0.13
CA GLU A 20 -5.22 -35.57 -1.49
C GLU A 20 -4.06 -36.30 -2.15
N ILE A 21 -2.84 -35.77 -2.08
CA ILE A 21 -1.63 -36.38 -2.65
C ILE A 21 -1.32 -37.74 -1.98
N GLU A 22 -1.38 -37.79 -0.65
CA GLU A 22 -1.18 -39.00 0.13
C GLU A 22 -2.26 -40.03 -0.18
N HIS A 23 -3.52 -39.61 -0.27
CA HIS A 23 -4.60 -40.51 -0.64
C HIS A 23 -4.38 -41.08 -2.04
N ASP A 24 -4.12 -40.25 -3.05
CA ASP A 24 -3.97 -40.70 -4.43
C ASP A 24 -2.75 -41.60 -4.66
N LEU A 25 -1.62 -41.26 -4.03
CA LEU A 25 -0.38 -42.03 -4.18
C LEU A 25 -0.33 -43.23 -3.22
N GLY A 26 -0.85 -43.08 -2.00
CA GLY A 26 -0.94 -44.13 -0.99
C GLY A 26 -1.94 -45.20 -1.36
N TYR A 27 -3.10 -44.82 -1.92
CA TYR A 27 -4.11 -45.74 -2.44
C TYR A 27 -3.57 -46.55 -3.63
N LYS A 28 -2.82 -45.91 -4.54
CA LYS A 28 -2.16 -46.60 -5.67
C LYS A 28 -0.96 -47.45 -5.27
N ALA A 29 -0.33 -47.17 -4.13
CA ALA A 29 0.86 -47.88 -3.68
C ALA A 29 0.56 -49.15 -2.84
N GLY A 30 -0.64 -49.27 -2.24
CA GLY A 30 -1.03 -50.40 -1.40
C GLY A 30 0.02 -50.78 -0.33
N ASP A 31 -0.09 -51.98 0.24
CA ASP A 31 0.90 -52.54 1.19
C ASP A 31 2.32 -52.75 0.60
N LEU A 32 2.56 -52.31 -0.64
CA LEU A 32 3.76 -52.55 -1.44
C LEU A 32 4.74 -51.36 -1.48
N ALA A 33 4.44 -50.23 -0.84
CA ALA A 33 5.37 -49.10 -0.78
C ALA A 33 6.63 -49.47 0.04
N SER A 34 7.77 -49.62 -0.64
CA SER A 34 9.06 -49.87 0.02
C SER A 34 9.35 -48.85 1.14
N GLN A 35 10.10 -49.25 2.18
CA GLN A 35 10.49 -48.37 3.29
C GLN A 35 11.13 -47.05 2.80
N LYS A 36 11.83 -47.09 1.66
CA LYS A 36 12.42 -45.92 1.00
C LYS A 36 11.37 -44.92 0.51
N ILE A 37 10.24 -45.40 0.00
CA ILE A 37 9.11 -44.56 -0.44
C ILE A 37 8.42 -43.94 0.78
N ARG A 38 8.07 -44.75 1.79
CA ARG A 38 7.45 -44.24 3.04
C ARG A 38 8.30 -43.14 3.68
N ARG A 39 9.62 -43.34 3.75
CA ARG A 39 10.55 -42.31 4.25
C ARG A 39 10.51 -41.01 3.43
N ARG A 40 10.31 -41.07 2.11
CA ARG A 40 10.16 -39.87 1.27
C ARG A 40 8.82 -39.18 1.52
N PHE A 41 7.73 -39.93 1.69
CA PHE A 41 6.43 -39.35 2.08
C PHE A 41 6.52 -38.63 3.42
N SER A 42 7.08 -39.27 4.45
CA SER A 42 7.26 -38.63 5.76
C SER A 42 8.11 -37.36 5.69
N ARG A 43 9.12 -37.30 4.80
CA ARG A 43 9.90 -36.08 4.58
C ARG A 43 9.10 -34.97 3.92
N LEU A 44 8.25 -35.30 2.94
CA LEU A 44 7.39 -34.31 2.27
C LEU A 44 6.32 -33.78 3.24
N ALA A 45 5.68 -34.66 4.01
CA ALA A 45 4.76 -34.26 5.08
C ALA A 45 5.44 -33.29 6.06
N GLY A 46 6.67 -33.62 6.50
CA GLY A 46 7.45 -32.74 7.37
C GLY A 46 7.80 -31.39 6.74
N LEU A 47 8.08 -31.32 5.44
CA LEU A 47 8.32 -30.05 4.74
C LEU A 47 7.05 -29.19 4.66
N LEU A 48 5.89 -29.80 4.40
CA LEU A 48 4.61 -29.08 4.35
C LEU A 48 4.19 -28.58 5.73
N GLU A 49 4.42 -29.37 6.77
CA GLU A 49 4.19 -28.94 8.16
C GLU A 49 5.06 -27.73 8.52
N ILE A 50 6.35 -27.75 8.18
CA ILE A 50 7.24 -26.59 8.38
C ILE A 50 6.72 -25.38 7.59
N ALA A 51 6.32 -25.57 6.33
CA ALA A 51 5.81 -24.47 5.51
C ALA A 51 4.52 -23.86 6.11
N ASP A 52 3.59 -24.67 6.59
CA ASP A 52 2.38 -24.18 7.28
C ASP A 52 2.73 -23.37 8.54
N GLN A 53 3.66 -23.87 9.36
CA GLN A 53 4.13 -23.16 10.56
C GLN A 53 4.78 -21.82 10.23
N GLU A 54 5.61 -21.76 9.18
CA GLU A 54 6.24 -20.52 8.72
C GLU A 54 5.20 -19.52 8.20
N PHE A 55 4.15 -19.97 7.49
CA PHE A 55 3.07 -19.07 7.07
C PHE A 55 2.28 -18.48 8.25
N VAL A 56 2.09 -19.26 9.32
CA VAL A 56 1.48 -18.76 10.56
C VAL A 56 2.41 -17.74 11.21
N SER A 57 3.70 -18.04 11.38
CA SER A 57 4.68 -17.12 11.98
C SER A 57 4.75 -15.80 11.21
N ILE A 58 4.83 -15.84 9.87
CA ILE A 58 4.84 -14.64 9.03
C ILE A 58 3.59 -13.79 9.24
N ARG A 59 2.42 -14.42 9.41
CA ARG A 59 1.18 -13.70 9.69
C ARG A 59 1.21 -13.05 11.07
N GLU A 60 1.65 -13.78 12.09
CA GLU A 60 1.78 -13.27 13.46
C GLU A 60 2.79 -12.12 13.55
N ASP A 61 3.89 -12.21 12.81
CA ASP A 61 4.90 -11.16 12.68
C ASP A 61 4.32 -9.92 11.99
N LEU A 62 3.53 -10.11 10.93
CA LEU A 62 2.86 -9.01 10.22
C LEU A 62 1.82 -8.32 11.12
N ASP A 63 1.01 -9.08 11.85
CA ASP A 63 0.02 -8.55 12.79
C ASP A 63 0.71 -7.79 13.93
N SER A 64 1.81 -8.33 14.45
CA SER A 64 2.65 -7.67 15.46
C SER A 64 3.26 -6.38 14.93
N TYR A 65 3.71 -6.38 13.67
CA TYR A 65 4.23 -5.20 13.00
C TYR A 65 3.15 -4.12 12.86
N VAL A 66 1.97 -4.44 12.31
CA VAL A 66 0.84 -3.50 12.20
C VAL A 66 0.47 -2.92 13.57
N LYS A 67 0.42 -3.75 14.61
CA LYS A 67 0.18 -3.28 15.97
C LYS A 67 1.27 -2.30 16.44
N SER A 68 2.54 -2.61 16.19
CA SER A 68 3.65 -1.71 16.52
C SER A 68 3.55 -0.36 15.81
N VAL A 69 3.09 -0.33 14.56
CA VAL A 69 2.87 0.91 13.80
C VAL A 69 1.75 1.74 14.43
N ARG A 70 0.65 1.09 14.84
CA ARG A 70 -0.50 1.76 15.49
C ARG A 70 -0.15 2.34 16.85
N GLU A 71 0.63 1.61 17.65
CA GLU A 71 0.95 1.95 19.04
C GLU A 71 2.18 2.85 19.16
N ASN A 72 3.18 2.69 18.28
CA ASN A 72 4.48 3.35 18.39
C ASN A 72 5.04 3.81 17.05
N ALA A 73 4.46 4.88 16.50
CA ALA A 73 4.91 5.59 15.30
C ALA A 73 6.39 6.06 15.31
N ALA A 74 7.06 6.04 16.47
CA ALA A 74 8.34 6.68 16.72
C ALA A 74 9.52 6.19 15.88
N ALA A 75 9.58 4.88 15.67
CA ALA A 75 10.74 4.17 15.17
C ALA A 75 10.40 3.30 13.95
N VAL A 76 9.23 3.52 13.35
CA VAL A 76 8.72 2.73 12.24
C VAL A 76 9.08 3.42 10.93
N GLU A 77 9.77 2.69 10.06
CA GLU A 77 10.07 3.12 8.68
C GLU A 77 8.81 3.07 7.80
N LEU A 78 8.82 3.86 6.73
CA LEU A 78 7.76 3.83 5.73
C LEU A 78 7.94 2.65 4.77
N ASP A 79 6.94 1.79 4.75
CA ASP A 79 6.74 0.74 3.77
C ASP A 79 5.25 0.65 3.43
N ALA A 80 4.88 -0.29 2.57
CA ALA A 80 3.49 -0.42 2.14
C ALA A 80 2.53 -0.75 3.30
N VAL A 81 2.97 -1.55 4.29
CA VAL A 81 2.16 -1.94 5.44
C VAL A 81 2.02 -0.78 6.40
N SER A 82 3.12 -0.10 6.73
CA SER A 82 3.08 1.04 7.65
C SER A 82 2.31 2.22 7.04
N VAL A 83 2.44 2.47 5.73
CA VAL A 83 1.62 3.46 5.01
C VAL A 83 0.14 3.12 5.09
N VAL A 84 -0.27 1.90 4.72
CA VAL A 84 -1.68 1.49 4.81
C VAL A 84 -2.21 1.63 6.24
N THR A 85 -1.39 1.30 7.23
CA THR A 85 -1.75 1.42 8.64
C THR A 85 -1.97 2.88 9.05
N ILE A 86 -1.15 3.82 8.58
CA ILE A 86 -1.31 5.24 8.94
C ILE A 86 -2.49 5.91 8.22
N LEU A 87 -2.97 5.35 7.09
CA LEU A 87 -4.20 5.84 6.43
C LEU A 87 -5.47 5.62 7.26
N GLU A 88 -5.39 4.83 8.34
CA GLU A 88 -6.48 4.62 9.31
C GLU A 88 -6.40 5.57 10.51
N ARG A 89 -5.34 6.38 10.59
CA ARG A 89 -5.17 7.36 11.67
C ARG A 89 -6.10 8.53 11.48
N ASP A 90 -6.66 9.04 12.58
CA ASP A 90 -7.62 10.14 12.56
C ASP A 90 -7.07 11.39 11.87
N GLU A 91 -5.78 11.68 12.05
CA GLU A 91 -5.14 12.87 11.48
C GLU A 91 -5.08 12.78 9.94
N VAL A 92 -4.74 11.60 9.40
CA VAL A 92 -4.68 11.33 7.96
C VAL A 92 -6.08 11.23 7.36
N MET A 93 -6.99 10.51 8.03
CA MET A 93 -8.38 10.39 7.60
C MET A 93 -9.10 11.74 7.58
N ALA A 94 -8.83 12.62 8.55
CA ALA A 94 -9.40 13.96 8.56
C ALA A 94 -8.91 14.80 7.37
N ALA A 95 -7.61 14.75 7.06
CA ALA A 95 -7.05 15.44 5.90
C ALA A 95 -7.63 14.90 4.57
N ASP A 96 -7.75 13.59 4.42
CA ASP A 96 -8.37 12.97 3.24
C ASP A 96 -9.86 13.32 3.10
N ARG A 97 -10.61 13.32 4.22
CA ARG A 97 -12.03 13.73 4.21
C ARG A 97 -12.18 15.19 3.80
N TRP A 98 -11.32 16.07 4.29
CA TRP A 98 -11.34 17.48 3.88
C TRP A 98 -11.13 17.63 2.37
N ILE A 99 -10.22 16.86 1.78
CA ILE A 99 -10.01 16.85 0.32
C ILE A 99 -11.23 16.30 -0.42
N ALA A 100 -11.83 15.21 0.08
CA ALA A 100 -13.04 14.63 -0.49
C ALA A 100 -14.21 15.64 -0.47
N ASP A 101 -14.38 16.38 0.63
CA ASP A 101 -15.38 17.44 0.77
C ASP A 101 -15.14 18.60 -0.20
N LEU A 102 -13.87 19.02 -0.37
CA LEU A 102 -13.47 20.04 -1.36
C LEU A 102 -13.91 19.65 -2.78
N LEU A 103 -13.71 18.37 -3.14
CA LEU A 103 -14.06 17.81 -4.44
C LEU A 103 -15.53 17.39 -4.56
N LYS A 104 -16.29 17.42 -3.46
CA LYS A 104 -17.69 16.96 -3.37
C LYS A 104 -17.86 15.48 -3.75
N VAL A 105 -16.92 14.64 -3.34
CA VAL A 105 -16.92 13.19 -3.57
C VAL A 105 -16.89 12.42 -2.25
N GLN A 106 -17.17 11.12 -2.29
CA GLN A 106 -17.03 10.27 -1.11
C GLN A 106 -15.59 9.79 -0.93
N LEU A 107 -15.13 9.68 0.31
CA LEU A 107 -13.86 9.00 0.59
C LEU A 107 -14.06 7.48 0.46
N SER A 108 -13.27 6.84 -0.40
CA SER A 108 -13.27 5.39 -0.60
C SER A 108 -12.57 4.66 0.54
N ALA A 109 -12.87 3.38 0.75
CA ALA A 109 -12.11 2.53 1.65
C ALA A 109 -10.74 2.15 1.06
N GLU A 110 -10.62 2.12 -0.27
CA GLU A 110 -9.40 1.70 -0.96
C GLU A 110 -8.31 2.79 -0.90
N PRO A 111 -7.05 2.42 -0.61
CA PRO A 111 -5.95 3.35 -0.61
C PRO A 111 -5.47 3.64 -2.05
N PHE A 112 -4.97 4.86 -2.28
CA PHE A 112 -4.18 5.18 -3.45
C PHE A 112 -2.88 4.39 -3.40
N TYR A 113 -2.68 3.45 -4.34
CA TYR A 113 -1.48 2.63 -4.57
C TYR A 113 -0.39 2.75 -3.48
N PRO A 114 -0.41 1.92 -2.42
CA PRO A 114 0.47 2.10 -1.26
C PRO A 114 1.97 2.21 -1.57
N TYR A 115 2.45 1.42 -2.54
CA TYR A 115 3.84 1.50 -2.99
C TYR A 115 4.19 2.85 -3.63
N TYR A 116 3.24 3.50 -4.30
CA TYR A 116 3.46 4.83 -4.86
C TYR A 116 3.53 5.88 -3.75
N LEU A 117 2.64 5.80 -2.76
CA LEU A 117 2.70 6.68 -1.59
C LEU A 117 4.06 6.61 -0.89
N VAL A 118 4.59 5.41 -0.63
CA VAL A 118 5.93 5.24 -0.03
C VAL A 118 6.99 5.94 -0.88
N ARG A 119 6.99 5.74 -2.20
CA ARG A 119 7.99 6.33 -3.09
C ARG A 119 7.89 7.85 -3.16
N MET A 120 6.68 8.40 -3.16
CA MET A 120 6.44 9.85 -3.15
C MET A 120 6.88 10.48 -1.84
N LEU A 121 6.54 9.87 -0.70
CA LEU A 121 7.00 10.30 0.62
C LEU A 121 8.53 10.24 0.71
N HIS A 122 9.12 9.16 0.20
CA HIS A 122 10.57 9.00 0.13
C HIS A 122 11.26 10.06 -0.74
N ALA A 123 10.68 10.43 -1.88
CA ALA A 123 11.20 11.49 -2.74
C ALA A 123 11.07 12.89 -2.10
N ALA A 124 10.04 13.07 -1.26
CA ALA A 124 9.86 14.26 -0.44
C ALA A 124 10.83 14.35 0.75
N GLY A 125 11.55 13.27 1.05
CA GLY A 125 12.54 13.19 2.13
C GLY A 125 12.04 12.50 3.39
N LEU A 126 10.77 12.08 3.43
CA LEU A 126 10.19 11.40 4.58
C LEU A 126 10.57 9.92 4.54
N ARG A 127 11.06 9.38 5.65
CA ARG A 127 11.44 7.95 5.78
C ARG A 127 10.72 7.23 6.92
N GLY A 128 10.19 7.99 7.89
CA GLY A 128 9.52 7.42 9.07
C GLY A 128 8.05 7.80 9.19
N VAL A 129 7.29 6.96 9.90
CA VAL A 129 5.88 7.19 10.18
C VAL A 129 5.67 8.46 11.00
N ARG A 130 6.37 8.62 12.14
CA ARG A 130 6.27 9.83 12.97
C ARG A 130 6.56 11.10 12.18
N GLU A 131 7.65 11.10 11.42
CA GLU A 131 8.07 12.25 10.61
C GLU A 131 6.99 12.64 9.60
N THR A 132 6.35 11.63 8.99
CA THR A 132 5.25 11.83 8.04
C THR A 132 4.03 12.44 8.72
N LEU A 133 3.60 11.90 9.85
CA LEU A 133 2.43 12.42 10.59
C LEU A 133 2.69 13.86 11.07
N SER A 134 3.85 14.13 11.68
CA SER A 134 4.21 15.48 12.10
C SER A 134 4.33 16.45 10.93
N SER A 135 4.82 16.01 9.77
CA SER A 135 4.89 16.83 8.56
C SER A 135 3.50 17.12 7.99
N LEU A 136 2.58 16.14 8.02
CA LEU A 136 1.20 16.33 7.60
C LEU A 136 0.50 17.40 8.44
N GLU A 137 0.60 17.29 9.78
CA GLU A 137 0.05 18.27 10.70
C GLU A 137 0.66 19.67 10.48
N ALA A 138 1.99 19.76 10.42
CA ALA A 138 2.69 21.04 10.24
C ALA A 138 2.41 21.71 8.88
N ARG A 139 2.02 20.93 7.86
CA ARG A 139 1.80 21.39 6.48
C ARG A 139 0.33 21.40 6.07
N THR A 140 -0.60 21.14 7.00
CA THR A 140 -2.04 21.03 6.71
C THR A 140 -2.58 22.25 5.96
N GLN A 141 -2.24 23.47 6.40
CA GLN A 141 -2.70 24.68 5.71
C GLN A 141 -2.17 24.77 4.28
N GLN A 142 -0.89 24.48 4.06
CA GLN A 142 -0.29 24.51 2.72
C GLN A 142 -0.89 23.44 1.80
N ILE A 143 -1.27 22.28 2.35
CA ILE A 143 -2.02 21.25 1.63
C ILE A 143 -3.39 21.80 1.21
N HIS A 144 -4.11 22.46 2.11
CA HIS A 144 -5.40 23.05 1.80
C HIS A 144 -5.31 24.11 0.69
N ASP A 145 -4.34 25.02 0.80
CA ASP A 145 -4.11 26.09 -0.18
C ASP A 145 -3.73 25.51 -1.56
N SER A 146 -3.02 24.39 -1.56
CA SER A 146 -2.53 23.70 -2.76
C SER A 146 -3.55 22.76 -3.42
N ALA A 147 -4.51 22.23 -2.67
CA ALA A 147 -5.34 21.10 -3.08
C ALA A 147 -6.12 21.39 -4.38
N LYS A 148 -6.79 22.54 -4.45
CA LYS A 148 -7.56 22.90 -5.65
C LYS A 148 -6.67 22.96 -6.90
N CYS A 149 -5.53 23.64 -6.80
CA CYS A 149 -4.58 23.77 -7.90
C CYS A 149 -4.02 22.40 -8.33
N TYR A 150 -3.74 21.52 -7.38
CA TYR A 150 -3.31 20.15 -7.66
C TYR A 150 -4.33 19.41 -8.52
N PHE A 151 -5.62 19.38 -8.15
CA PHE A 151 -6.64 18.66 -8.92
C PHE A 151 -6.93 19.28 -10.29
N GLU A 152 -6.82 20.61 -10.43
CA GLU A 152 -6.87 21.27 -11.75
C GLU A 152 -5.72 20.82 -12.66
N ILE A 153 -4.52 20.62 -12.10
CA ILE A 153 -3.37 20.08 -12.85
C ILE A 153 -3.62 18.62 -13.24
N ILE A 154 -4.24 17.82 -12.36
CA ILE A 154 -4.58 16.42 -12.67
C ILE A 154 -5.58 16.33 -13.83
N ASP A 155 -6.62 17.17 -13.86
CA ASP A 155 -7.57 17.24 -15.00
C ASP A 155 -6.84 17.66 -16.28
N GLU A 156 -5.98 18.68 -16.24
CA GLU A 156 -5.26 19.14 -17.44
C GLU A 156 -4.25 18.13 -18.00
N LEU A 157 -3.60 17.34 -17.15
CA LEU A 157 -2.60 16.36 -17.58
C LEU A 157 -3.24 15.05 -18.03
N TRP A 158 -4.25 14.57 -17.31
CA TRP A 158 -4.79 13.22 -17.52
C TRP A 158 -6.28 13.17 -17.85
N GLY A 159 -6.97 14.31 -17.91
CA GLY A 159 -8.41 14.38 -18.13
C GLY A 159 -9.23 13.75 -17.00
N ILE A 160 -8.64 13.62 -15.81
CA ILE A 160 -9.28 12.98 -14.65
C ILE A 160 -10.01 14.06 -13.86
N ARG A 161 -11.34 14.02 -13.92
CA ARG A 161 -12.24 14.89 -13.16
C ARG A 161 -12.81 14.15 -11.97
N PHE A 162 -12.31 14.45 -10.78
CA PHE A 162 -12.74 13.74 -9.59
C PHE A 162 -14.22 14.00 -9.26
N GLU A 163 -14.78 15.14 -9.66
CA GLU A 163 -16.22 15.39 -9.53
C GLU A 163 -17.07 14.35 -10.29
N GLU A 164 -16.50 13.70 -11.31
CA GLU A 164 -17.14 12.66 -12.11
C GLU A 164 -16.82 11.23 -11.60
N THR A 165 -15.73 11.03 -10.83
CA THR A 165 -15.29 9.70 -10.35
C THR A 165 -16.05 9.18 -9.14
N THR A 166 -16.97 9.97 -8.56
CA THR A 166 -17.81 9.69 -7.37
C THR A 166 -17.05 9.40 -6.06
N GLN A 167 -15.81 8.93 -6.11
CA GLN A 167 -15.00 8.56 -4.96
C GLN A 167 -13.54 9.01 -5.08
N LEU A 168 -12.95 9.36 -3.93
CA LEU A 168 -11.53 9.64 -3.74
C LEU A 168 -10.88 8.49 -2.95
N PRO A 169 -9.83 7.83 -3.46
CA PRO A 169 -9.04 6.88 -2.66
C PRO A 169 -8.40 7.53 -1.42
N ARG A 170 -8.16 6.76 -0.35
CA ARG A 170 -7.40 7.26 0.81
C ARG A 170 -5.94 7.51 0.47
N GLY A 171 -5.31 8.47 1.11
CA GLY A 171 -3.90 8.82 0.95
C GLY A 171 -3.61 9.98 0.02
N TYR A 172 -4.62 10.67 -0.52
CA TYR A 172 -4.40 11.87 -1.33
C TYR A 172 -3.82 13.03 -0.52
N SER A 173 -4.09 13.10 0.79
CA SER A 173 -3.40 14.01 1.70
C SER A 173 -1.89 13.77 1.73
N LEU A 174 -1.45 12.52 1.71
CA LEU A 174 -0.03 12.15 1.64
C LEU A 174 0.58 12.44 0.26
N VAL A 175 -0.19 12.25 -0.82
CA VAL A 175 0.21 12.67 -2.18
C VAL A 175 0.48 14.18 -2.23
N LEU A 176 -0.45 14.98 -1.71
CA LEU A 176 -0.31 16.44 -1.63
C LEU A 176 0.83 16.87 -0.72
N LEU A 177 0.99 16.21 0.44
CA LEU A 177 2.12 16.45 1.35
C LEU A 177 3.46 16.29 0.62
N SER A 178 3.63 15.22 -0.16
CA SER A 178 4.86 15.01 -0.95
C SER A 178 5.14 16.18 -1.91
N HIS A 179 4.11 16.68 -2.59
CA HIS A 179 4.25 17.84 -3.49
C HIS A 179 4.62 19.11 -2.73
N VAL A 180 3.89 19.42 -1.66
CA VAL A 180 4.12 20.60 -0.82
C VAL A 180 5.55 20.62 -0.27
N LEU A 181 6.04 19.49 0.23
CA LEU A 181 7.40 19.39 0.77
C LEU A 181 8.46 19.60 -0.30
N ILE A 182 8.33 18.96 -1.47
CA ILE A 182 9.29 19.12 -2.56
C ILE A 182 9.29 20.58 -3.05
N LEU A 183 8.12 21.17 -3.27
CA LEU A 183 7.97 22.54 -3.75
C LEU A 183 8.46 23.59 -2.75
N ALA A 184 8.36 23.32 -1.45
CA ALA A 184 8.84 24.24 -0.41
C ALA A 184 10.33 24.09 -0.08
N SER A 185 10.94 22.94 -0.39
CA SER A 185 12.32 22.62 0.03
C SER A 185 13.41 23.28 -0.81
N GLU A 186 13.10 23.85 -1.97
CA GLU A 186 14.09 24.37 -2.93
C GLU A 186 13.79 25.82 -3.34
N PRO A 187 14.76 26.76 -3.26
CA PRO A 187 14.53 28.14 -3.66
C PRO A 187 14.51 28.30 -5.20
N LEU A 188 15.26 27.47 -5.92
CA LEU A 188 15.38 27.55 -7.38
C LEU A 188 14.36 26.63 -8.07
N ALA A 189 13.60 27.20 -9.01
CA ALA A 189 12.60 26.46 -9.80
C ALA A 189 13.19 25.21 -10.48
N LEU A 190 14.42 25.30 -11.01
CA LEU A 190 15.11 24.17 -11.66
C LEU A 190 15.29 22.96 -10.73
N ASN A 191 15.59 23.18 -9.45
CA ASN A 191 15.75 22.11 -8.48
C ASN A 191 14.41 21.45 -8.14
N LYS A 192 13.33 22.26 -8.03
CA LYS A 192 11.97 21.74 -7.84
C LYS A 192 11.55 20.84 -8.98
N VAL A 193 11.73 21.29 -10.23
CA VAL A 193 11.42 20.51 -11.44
C VAL A 193 12.19 19.20 -11.43
N ARG A 194 13.50 19.24 -11.15
CA ARG A 194 14.32 18.02 -11.13
C ARG A 194 13.80 17.00 -10.11
N ARG A 195 13.51 17.43 -8.88
CA ARG A 195 13.06 16.53 -7.81
C ARG A 195 11.66 15.98 -8.05
N LEU A 196 10.72 16.79 -8.53
CA LEU A 196 9.40 16.31 -8.92
C LEU A 196 9.49 15.35 -10.11
N ALA A 197 10.30 15.64 -11.12
CA ALA A 197 10.49 14.74 -12.26
C ALA A 197 11.10 13.40 -11.82
N GLU A 198 12.04 13.42 -10.86
CA GLU A 198 12.58 12.20 -10.27
C GLU A 198 11.51 11.42 -9.51
N MET A 199 10.69 12.07 -8.68
CA MET A 199 9.54 11.45 -8.02
C MET A 199 8.59 10.78 -9.04
N TYR A 200 8.20 11.48 -10.10
CA TYR A 200 7.30 10.94 -11.13
C TYR A 200 7.91 9.80 -11.95
N ARG A 201 9.25 9.77 -12.15
CA ARG A 201 9.94 8.59 -12.71
C ARG A 201 9.83 7.37 -11.82
N THR A 202 9.70 7.57 -10.51
CA THR A 202 9.56 6.44 -9.59
C THR A 202 8.19 5.79 -9.73
N ILE A 203 7.10 6.54 -9.74
CA ILE A 203 5.73 5.99 -9.68
C ILE A 203 5.17 5.47 -11.01
N ASP A 204 6.04 5.18 -11.98
CA ASP A 204 5.79 4.62 -13.31
C ASP A 204 4.35 4.77 -13.84
N GLN A 205 4.06 5.95 -14.40
CA GLN A 205 2.91 6.19 -15.27
C GLN A 205 3.37 6.83 -16.57
N ALA A 206 4.26 6.16 -17.31
CA ALA A 206 4.49 6.51 -18.72
C ALA A 206 3.50 5.74 -19.61
N HIS A 207 2.23 6.11 -19.55
CA HIS A 207 1.25 5.76 -20.57
C HIS A 207 0.79 7.05 -21.27
N GLY A 208 1.56 7.49 -22.27
CA GLY A 208 1.23 8.66 -23.08
C GLY A 208 2.44 9.46 -23.56
N SER A 209 2.18 10.62 -24.17
CA SER A 209 3.20 11.56 -24.64
C SER A 209 3.76 12.48 -23.55
N ILE A 210 3.20 12.43 -22.33
CA ILE A 210 3.55 13.33 -21.23
C ILE A 210 4.73 12.75 -20.45
N THR A 211 5.84 13.48 -20.40
CA THR A 211 7.04 13.04 -19.69
C THR A 211 7.02 13.48 -18.23
N PRO A 212 7.80 12.83 -17.33
CA PRO A 212 7.97 13.29 -15.94
C PRO A 212 8.43 14.74 -15.81
N ILE A 213 9.18 15.24 -16.81
CA ILE A 213 9.62 16.64 -16.84
C ILE A 213 8.44 17.57 -17.14
N ASP A 214 7.55 17.19 -18.07
CA ASP A 214 6.36 17.98 -18.39
C ASP A 214 5.42 18.09 -17.18
N ILE A 215 5.22 16.97 -16.48
CA ILE A 215 4.45 16.92 -15.23
C ILE A 215 5.08 17.86 -14.19
N ALA A 216 6.39 17.75 -13.97
CA ALA A 216 7.10 18.55 -12.98
C ALA A 216 7.06 20.05 -13.28
N ASN A 217 7.26 20.45 -14.53
CA ASN A 217 7.15 21.85 -14.95
C ASN A 217 5.75 22.40 -14.66
N LYS A 218 4.71 21.64 -15.00
CA LYS A 218 3.32 22.03 -14.76
C LYS A 218 3.04 22.32 -13.28
N PHE A 219 3.51 21.44 -12.39
CA PHE A 219 3.37 21.62 -10.94
C PHE A 219 4.17 22.82 -10.42
N VAL A 220 5.42 22.99 -10.85
CA VAL A 220 6.24 24.13 -10.40
C VAL A 220 5.63 25.46 -10.84
N ASP A 221 5.20 25.55 -12.10
CA ASP A 221 4.62 26.78 -12.66
C ASP A 221 3.32 27.18 -11.96
N LYS A 222 2.41 26.23 -11.71
CA LYS A 222 1.09 26.54 -11.15
C LYS A 222 1.04 26.59 -9.63
N MET A 223 1.84 25.80 -8.92
CA MET A 223 1.79 25.72 -7.46
C MET A 223 2.86 26.55 -6.74
N THR A 224 3.85 27.11 -7.44
CA THR A 224 4.83 28.04 -6.83
C THR A 224 4.42 29.52 -6.98
N ILE A 225 3.49 29.82 -7.89
CA ILE A 225 3.08 31.19 -8.24
C ILE A 225 1.81 31.64 -7.48
N ALA A 226 1.22 30.77 -6.65
CA ALA A 226 0.05 31.05 -5.82
C ALA A 226 0.42 31.51 -4.41
#